data_AF-A0A0D3I4D0-F1
#
_entry.id   AF-A0A0D3I4D0-F1
#
_cell.length_a   1.000
_cell.length_b   1.000
_cell.length_c   1.000
_cell.angle_alpha   90.00
_cell.angle_beta   90.00
_cell.angle_gamma   90.00
#
_symmetry.space_group_name_H-M   'P 1'
#
loop_
_entity.id
_entity.type
_entity.pdbx_description
1 polymer ?
#
loop_
_entity_poly.entity_id
_entity_poly.type
_entity_poly.pdbx_seq_one_letter_code
_entity_poly.pdbx_strand_id
1 'polypeptide(L)'
;MEEASTIDSLADELWVSIAAFLPAADLLRFGSACRRAHGLPTDALWRALCEKRWAGWPHYKLSPAREAWLEERLPATTWCARYQHTETDAARTTMTHEDVCSLNWHFNFTPSAGGQGKKSLMKASFSETQLFIPEFAPLDYQLVTPGGIGAAAPEAAGDGNGGALYAFHSLRLADSRCWLVYNDNVTLVSCGPDFELGDYDERGFLTYMHMHQ
;
A
#
# COMPACT_ATOMS: atom_id res chain seq x y z
N MET A 1 -9.44 -51.57 18.87
CA MET A 1 -9.98 -50.27 19.29
C MET A 1 -8.86 -49.28 18.98
N GLU A 2 -8.91 -48.64 17.81
CA GLU A 2 -7.89 -47.65 17.44
C GLU A 2 -8.06 -46.43 18.36
N GLU A 3 -7.02 -46.06 19.08
CA GLU A 3 -6.99 -44.78 19.78
C GLU A 3 -7.09 -43.68 18.72
N ALA A 4 -8.12 -42.83 18.85
CA ALA A 4 -8.24 -41.65 18.01
C ALA A 4 -7.04 -40.73 18.28
N SER A 5 -6.14 -40.60 17.31
CA SER A 5 -5.05 -39.62 17.37
C SER A 5 -5.66 -38.23 17.55
N THR A 6 -5.35 -37.58 18.66
CA THR A 6 -5.77 -36.20 18.94
C THR A 6 -4.72 -35.23 18.43
N ILE A 7 -5.07 -33.94 18.28
CA ILE A 7 -4.10 -32.90 17.88
C ILE A 7 -2.94 -32.79 18.88
N ASP A 8 -3.15 -33.18 20.14
CA ASP A 8 -2.13 -33.17 21.20
C ASP A 8 -1.03 -34.22 20.99
N SER A 9 -1.28 -35.26 20.20
CA SER A 9 -0.25 -36.26 19.88
C SER A 9 0.69 -35.85 18.75
N LEU A 10 0.47 -34.68 18.13
CA LEU A 10 1.35 -34.15 17.09
C LEU A 10 2.71 -33.74 17.67
N ALA A 11 3.76 -33.87 16.85
CA ALA A 11 5.10 -33.36 17.14
C ALA A 11 5.13 -31.82 17.18
N ASP A 12 6.05 -31.22 17.94
CA ASP A 12 6.12 -29.76 18.11
C ASP A 12 6.33 -29.01 16.78
N GLU A 13 7.06 -29.60 15.84
CA GLU A 13 7.28 -29.04 14.51
C GLU A 13 5.97 -28.89 13.73
N LEU A 14 5.03 -29.82 13.92
CA LEU A 14 3.71 -29.76 13.31
C LEU A 14 2.84 -28.68 13.96
N TRP A 15 2.96 -28.45 15.27
CA TRP A 15 2.28 -27.36 15.96
C TRP A 15 2.75 -25.99 15.45
N VAL A 16 4.07 -25.81 15.29
CA VAL A 16 4.66 -24.59 14.70
C VAL A 16 4.22 -24.42 13.25
N SER A 17 4.22 -25.50 12.47
CA SER A 17 3.76 -25.48 11.08
C SER A 17 2.30 -25.04 10.97
N ILE A 18 1.41 -25.62 11.78
CA ILE A 18 -0.01 -25.22 11.85
C ILE A 18 -0.11 -23.73 12.18
N ALA A 19 0.57 -23.28 13.24
CA ALA A 19 0.56 -21.88 13.67
C ALA A 19 1.01 -20.92 12.55
N ALA A 20 2.01 -21.30 11.75
CA ALA A 20 2.51 -20.50 10.63
C ALA A 20 1.49 -20.29 9.49
N PHE A 21 0.46 -21.15 9.38
CA PHE A 21 -0.60 -21.00 8.40
C PHE A 21 -1.79 -20.17 8.90
N LEU A 22 -1.88 -19.89 10.20
CA LEU A 22 -3.00 -19.17 10.77
C LEU A 22 -2.93 -17.66 10.49
N PRO A 23 -4.07 -17.03 10.14
CA PRO A 23 -4.18 -15.57 10.19
C PRO A 23 -3.93 -15.02 11.61
N ALA A 24 -3.58 -13.74 11.73
CA ALA A 24 -3.23 -13.09 13.01
C ALA A 24 -4.24 -13.37 14.14
N ALA A 25 -5.54 -13.22 13.85
CA ALA A 25 -6.60 -13.42 14.84
C ALA A 25 -6.67 -14.89 15.31
N ASP A 26 -6.50 -15.84 14.40
CA ASP A 26 -6.56 -17.26 14.70
C ASP A 26 -5.27 -17.75 15.37
N LEU A 27 -4.12 -17.17 15.04
CA LEU A 27 -2.85 -17.44 15.74
C LEU A 27 -2.96 -17.07 17.23
N LEU A 28 -3.54 -15.91 17.54
CA LEU A 28 -3.79 -15.49 18.93
C LEU A 28 -4.78 -16.41 19.65
N ARG A 29 -5.88 -16.79 18.98
CA ARG A 29 -6.87 -17.73 19.53
C ARG A 29 -6.29 -19.12 19.74
N PHE A 30 -5.42 -19.56 18.83
CA PHE A 30 -4.72 -20.83 18.95
C PHE A 30 -3.81 -20.81 20.19
N GLY A 31 -3.07 -19.72 20.39
CA GLY A 31 -2.27 -19.52 21.60
C GLY A 31 -3.07 -19.52 22.90
N SER A 32 -4.35 -19.17 22.88
CA SER A 32 -5.21 -19.24 24.08
C SER A 32 -5.91 -20.59 24.26
N ALA A 33 -5.84 -21.51 23.29
CA ALA A 33 -6.61 -22.76 23.31
C ALA A 33 -6.06 -23.78 24.33
N CYS A 34 -4.75 -23.91 24.46
CA CYS A 34 -4.14 -24.85 25.41
C CYS A 34 -2.73 -24.41 25.83
N ARG A 35 -2.20 -25.04 26.90
CA ARG A 35 -0.85 -24.74 27.44
C ARG A 35 0.26 -24.92 26.42
N ARG A 36 0.16 -25.95 25.57
CA ARG A 36 1.18 -26.22 24.53
C ARG A 36 1.16 -25.15 23.44
N ALA A 37 -0.02 -24.66 23.09
CA ALA A 37 -0.18 -23.61 22.09
C ALA A 37 0.19 -22.21 22.60
N HIS A 38 0.15 -21.99 23.91
CA HIS A 38 0.40 -20.68 24.53
C HIS A 38 1.74 -20.03 24.14
N GLY A 39 2.79 -20.83 23.96
CA GLY A 39 4.09 -20.34 23.53
C GLY A 39 4.24 -20.15 22.02
N LEU A 40 3.27 -20.59 21.21
CA LEU A 40 3.41 -20.62 19.75
C LEU A 40 3.32 -19.26 19.06
N PRO A 41 2.58 -18.23 19.54
CA PRO A 41 2.62 -16.89 18.94
C PRO A 41 3.96 -16.16 19.14
N THR A 42 5.06 -16.82 18.77
CA THR A 42 6.44 -16.33 18.87
C THR A 42 6.67 -15.16 17.92
N ASP A 43 7.68 -14.37 18.24
CA ASP A 43 8.09 -13.22 17.43
C ASP A 43 8.51 -13.64 16.00
N ALA A 44 9.11 -14.82 15.84
CA ALA A 44 9.47 -15.38 14.54
C ALA A 44 8.24 -15.75 13.70
N LEU A 45 7.19 -16.30 14.32
CA LEU A 45 5.94 -16.59 13.61
C LEU A 45 5.19 -15.32 13.22
N TRP A 46 5.22 -14.29 14.07
CA TRP A 46 4.71 -12.96 13.71
C TRP A 46 5.48 -12.35 12.54
N ARG A 47 6.82 -12.44 12.52
CA ARG A 47 7.63 -11.98 11.39
C ARG A 47 7.24 -12.69 10.08
N ALA A 48 7.13 -14.01 10.11
CA ALA A 48 6.71 -14.80 8.95
C ALA A 48 5.30 -14.41 8.47
N LEU A 49 4.39 -14.15 9.41
CA LEU A 49 3.05 -13.65 9.10
C LEU A 49 3.09 -12.26 8.44
N CYS A 50 3.90 -11.33 8.96
CA CYS A 50 4.12 -10.02 8.35
C CYS A 50 4.63 -10.15 6.91
N GLU A 51 5.67 -10.97 6.68
CA GLU A 51 6.25 -11.20 5.37
C GLU A 51 5.20 -11.68 4.36
N LYS A 52 4.42 -12.70 4.74
CA LYS A 52 3.35 -13.25 3.89
C LYS A 52 2.23 -12.24 3.66
N ARG A 53 1.80 -11.55 4.72
CA ARG A 53 0.66 -10.62 4.69
C ARG A 53 0.95 -9.38 3.85
N TRP A 54 2.17 -8.85 3.93
CA TRP A 54 2.57 -7.61 3.28
C TRP A 54 3.26 -7.81 1.93
N ALA A 55 3.46 -9.05 1.49
CA ALA A 55 4.09 -9.36 0.21
C ALA A 55 3.42 -8.64 -0.99
N GLY A 56 2.08 -8.49 -0.95
CA GLY A 56 1.30 -7.81 -1.97
C GLY A 56 1.17 -6.29 -1.78
N TRP A 57 1.84 -5.72 -0.78
CA TRP A 57 1.71 -4.31 -0.42
C TRP A 57 3.03 -3.57 -0.63
N PRO A 58 3.23 -2.88 -1.77
CA PRO A 58 4.55 -2.36 -2.16
C PRO A 58 5.27 -1.50 -1.10
N HIS A 59 4.52 -0.71 -0.33
CA HIS A 59 5.07 0.15 0.74
C HIS A 59 5.40 -0.58 2.04
N TYR A 60 4.69 -1.69 2.29
CA TYR A 60 4.73 -2.40 3.56
C TYR A 60 5.50 -3.73 3.45
N LYS A 61 5.76 -4.20 2.22
CA LYS A 61 6.57 -5.37 1.91
C LYS A 61 7.89 -5.29 2.67
N LEU A 62 8.22 -6.38 3.36
CA LEU A 62 9.48 -6.47 4.09
C LEU A 62 10.65 -6.51 3.11
N SER A 63 11.33 -5.37 3.01
CA SER A 63 12.62 -5.20 2.36
C SER A 63 13.65 -4.74 3.40
N PRO A 64 14.96 -4.82 3.13
CA PRO A 64 15.98 -4.30 4.05
C PRO A 64 15.74 -2.83 4.43
N ALA A 65 15.28 -2.01 3.49
CA ALA A 65 14.93 -0.62 3.74
C ALA A 65 13.71 -0.47 4.67
N ARG A 66 12.67 -1.28 4.46
CA ARG A 66 11.47 -1.27 5.31
C ARG A 66 11.78 -1.78 6.72
N GLU A 67 12.62 -2.81 6.84
CA GLU A 67 13.05 -3.31 8.15
C GLU A 67 13.85 -2.26 8.92
N ALA A 68 14.78 -1.56 8.26
CA ALA A 68 15.49 -0.44 8.86
C ALA A 68 14.53 0.68 9.30
N TRP A 69 13.55 1.04 8.47
CA TRP A 69 12.52 2.03 8.82
C TRP A 69 11.70 1.60 10.04
N LEU A 70 11.29 0.33 10.12
CA LEU A 70 10.55 -0.21 11.26
C LEU A 70 11.38 -0.19 12.54
N GLU A 71 12.68 -0.48 12.44
CA GLU A 71 13.59 -0.43 13.59
C GLU A 71 13.78 1.00 14.10
N GLU A 72 13.90 1.97 13.21
CA GLU A 72 14.07 3.38 13.54
C GLU A 72 12.78 3.98 14.15
N ARG A 73 11.62 3.73 13.53
CA ARG A 73 10.34 4.34 13.94
C ARG A 73 9.64 3.60 15.06
N LEU A 74 9.89 2.29 15.23
CA LEU A 74 9.28 1.43 16.25
C LEU A 74 10.36 0.63 17.01
N PRO A 75 11.32 1.30 17.69
CA PRO A 75 12.42 0.63 18.35
C PRO A 75 11.91 -0.26 19.50
N ALA A 76 12.59 -1.39 19.71
CA ALA A 76 12.29 -2.35 20.79
C ALA A 76 10.84 -2.89 20.80
N THR A 77 10.16 -2.88 19.66
CA THR A 77 8.82 -3.46 19.50
C THR A 77 8.89 -4.88 18.95
N THR A 78 7.95 -5.74 19.39
CA THR A 78 7.77 -7.09 18.84
C THR A 78 7.19 -7.03 17.42
N TRP A 79 7.36 -8.10 16.65
CA TRP A 79 6.72 -8.23 15.33
C TRP A 79 5.19 -8.19 15.41
N CYS A 80 4.59 -8.65 16.50
CA CYS A 80 3.16 -8.50 16.75
C CYS A 80 2.74 -7.01 16.83
N ALA A 81 3.50 -6.19 17.55
CA ALA A 81 3.22 -4.76 17.64
C ALA A 81 3.45 -4.04 16.30
N ARG A 82 4.52 -4.39 15.57
CA ARG A 82 4.77 -3.90 14.20
C ARG A 82 3.65 -4.31 13.25
N TYR A 83 3.11 -5.51 13.43
CA TYR A 83 1.97 -6.01 12.65
C TYR A 83 0.75 -5.10 12.82
N GLN A 84 0.36 -4.87 14.07
CA GLN A 84 -0.80 -4.05 14.43
C GLN A 84 -0.65 -2.59 13.96
N HIS A 85 0.54 -2.01 14.14
CA HIS A 85 0.82 -0.65 13.68
C HIS A 85 0.66 -0.53 12.17
N THR A 86 1.27 -1.45 11.41
CA THR A 86 1.21 -1.44 9.94
C THR A 86 -0.20 -1.70 9.42
N GLU A 87 -0.97 -2.63 10.01
CA GLU A 87 -2.36 -2.85 9.59
C GLU A 87 -3.24 -1.63 9.87
N THR A 88 -2.99 -0.90 10.97
CA THR A 88 -3.71 0.35 11.28
C THR A 88 -3.39 1.44 10.26
N ASP A 89 -2.11 1.59 9.92
CA ASP A 89 -1.65 2.55 8.93
C ASP A 89 -2.20 2.21 7.52
N ALA A 90 -2.14 0.95 7.13
CA ALA A 90 -2.66 0.45 5.85
C ALA A 90 -4.20 0.48 5.76
N ALA A 91 -4.91 0.68 6.87
CA ALA A 91 -6.36 0.85 6.90
C ALA A 91 -6.80 2.32 6.84
N ARG A 92 -5.88 3.28 6.81
CA ARG A 92 -6.22 4.70 6.71
C ARG A 92 -6.98 5.00 5.42
N THR A 93 -8.00 5.85 5.55
CA THR A 93 -8.78 6.36 4.41
C THR A 93 -8.40 7.78 4.02
N THR A 94 -7.49 8.39 4.78
CA THR A 94 -7.02 9.77 4.56
C THR A 94 -5.51 9.77 4.42
N MET A 95 -5.04 10.48 3.40
CA MET A 95 -3.62 10.71 3.15
C MET A 95 -3.17 12.01 3.83
N THR A 96 -2.01 11.98 4.45
CA THR A 96 -1.37 13.15 5.05
C THR A 96 -0.43 13.81 4.04
N HIS A 97 0.00 15.02 4.37
CA HIS A 97 1.00 15.72 3.56
C HIS A 97 2.37 15.02 3.59
N GLU A 98 2.77 14.47 4.75
CA GLU A 98 3.98 13.63 4.86
C GLU A 98 3.91 12.43 3.90
N ASP A 99 2.76 11.76 3.78
CA ASP A 99 2.60 10.63 2.85
C ASP A 99 2.82 11.07 1.40
N VAL A 100 2.26 12.22 0.99
CA VAL A 100 2.41 12.71 -0.40
C VAL A 100 3.87 12.96 -0.76
N CYS A 101 4.62 13.60 0.13
CA CYS A 101 6.01 13.96 -0.13
C CYS A 101 6.99 12.81 0.10
N SER A 102 6.70 11.87 0.99
CA SER A 102 7.62 10.77 1.34
C SER A 102 7.49 9.54 0.44
N LEU A 103 6.34 9.37 -0.23
CA LEU A 103 6.12 8.24 -1.12
C LEU A 103 6.69 8.51 -2.52
N ASN A 104 7.10 7.43 -3.18
CA ASN A 104 7.40 7.47 -4.61
C ASN A 104 6.10 7.37 -5.40
N TRP A 105 6.01 8.08 -6.52
CA TRP A 105 4.83 8.08 -7.37
C TRP A 105 5.17 7.71 -8.79
N HIS A 106 4.26 6.95 -9.40
CA HIS A 106 4.17 6.87 -10.85
C HIS A 106 3.01 7.69 -11.34
N PHE A 107 3.20 8.36 -12.45
CA PHE A 107 2.22 9.14 -13.17
C PHE A 107 1.96 8.50 -14.54
N ASN A 108 0.70 8.50 -14.97
CA ASN A 108 0.35 8.15 -16.33
C ASN A 108 -0.91 8.89 -16.79
N PHE A 109 -1.04 9.05 -18.11
CA PHE A 109 -2.29 9.47 -18.72
C PHE A 109 -3.27 8.30 -18.79
N THR A 110 -4.56 8.59 -18.70
CA THR A 110 -5.60 7.59 -19.00
C THR A 110 -5.58 7.26 -20.49
N PRO A 111 -6.09 6.09 -20.91
CA PRO A 111 -6.13 5.74 -22.34
C PRO A 111 -6.88 6.76 -23.19
N SER A 112 -7.94 7.36 -22.62
CA SER A 112 -8.73 8.43 -23.24
C SER A 112 -7.98 9.74 -23.41
N ALA A 113 -6.95 9.99 -22.60
CA ALA A 113 -6.08 11.17 -22.67
C ALA A 113 -4.74 10.89 -23.37
N GLY A 114 -4.63 9.77 -24.10
CA GLY A 114 -3.42 9.40 -24.85
C GLY A 114 -2.41 8.54 -24.09
N GLY A 115 -2.78 8.00 -22.94
CA GLY A 115 -1.96 7.05 -22.19
C GLY A 115 -1.69 5.75 -22.96
N GLN A 116 -0.44 5.31 -22.93
CA GLN A 116 0.10 4.15 -23.66
C GLN A 116 0.65 3.08 -22.71
N GLY A 117 0.07 2.94 -21.51
CA GLY A 117 0.54 1.99 -20.50
C GLY A 117 1.97 2.28 -20.08
N LYS A 118 2.83 1.26 -20.06
CA LYS A 118 4.26 1.40 -19.69
C LYS A 118 5.05 2.39 -20.55
N LYS A 119 4.61 2.71 -21.77
CA LYS A 119 5.34 3.63 -22.66
C LYS A 119 5.22 5.11 -22.27
N SER A 120 4.11 5.49 -21.64
CA SER A 120 3.85 6.86 -21.15
C SER A 120 3.98 6.97 -19.63
N LEU A 121 4.49 5.92 -18.99
CA LEU A 121 4.71 5.87 -17.56
C LEU A 121 5.87 6.78 -17.17
N MET A 122 5.61 7.70 -16.25
CA MET A 122 6.61 8.63 -15.74
C MET A 122 6.73 8.52 -14.23
N LYS A 123 7.94 8.72 -13.70
CA LYS A 123 8.14 8.87 -12.25
C LYS A 123 7.74 10.28 -11.86
N ALA A 124 6.95 10.42 -10.81
CA ALA A 124 6.53 11.71 -10.27
C ALA A 124 6.97 11.83 -8.80
N SER A 125 7.11 13.07 -8.35
CA SER A 125 7.37 13.37 -6.94
C SER A 125 6.65 14.64 -6.53
N PHE A 126 6.39 14.76 -5.24
CA PHE A 126 5.77 15.95 -4.66
C PHE A 126 6.77 16.65 -3.74
N SER A 127 6.83 17.97 -3.82
CA SER A 127 7.34 18.84 -2.75
C SER A 127 6.20 19.28 -1.86
N GLU A 128 6.47 20.27 -1.00
CA GLU A 128 5.50 20.82 -0.08
C GLU A 128 4.28 21.44 -0.78
N THR A 129 4.47 22.01 -1.96
CA THR A 129 3.42 22.72 -2.70
C THR A 129 3.33 22.34 -4.17
N GLN A 130 4.30 21.59 -4.70
CA GLN A 130 4.41 21.32 -6.13
C GLN A 130 4.51 19.83 -6.46
N LEU A 131 3.90 19.44 -7.57
CA LEU A 131 4.03 18.16 -8.22
C LEU A 131 5.02 18.30 -9.39
N PHE A 132 6.01 17.41 -9.41
CA PHE A 132 7.01 17.32 -10.46
C PHE A 132 6.75 16.08 -11.30
N ILE A 133 6.53 16.31 -12.59
CA ILE A 133 6.43 15.27 -13.62
C ILE A 133 7.50 15.60 -14.68
N PRO A 134 8.32 14.63 -15.12
CA PRO A 134 9.28 14.83 -16.19
C PRO A 134 8.63 15.49 -17.41
N GLU A 135 9.35 16.43 -18.04
CA GLU A 135 8.90 17.14 -19.26
C GLU A 135 7.77 18.16 -19.07
N PHE A 136 7.22 18.30 -17.86
CA PHE A 136 6.24 19.34 -17.51
C PHE A 136 6.84 20.39 -16.58
N ALA A 137 6.26 21.59 -16.60
CA ALA A 137 6.51 22.59 -15.57
C ALA A 137 5.98 22.09 -14.21
N PRO A 138 6.60 22.46 -13.07
CA PRO A 138 6.07 22.14 -11.75
C PRO A 138 4.62 22.61 -11.61
N LEU A 139 3.76 21.73 -11.11
CA LEU A 139 2.32 21.98 -10.97
C LEU A 139 2.00 22.24 -9.50
N ASP A 140 1.35 23.36 -9.19
CA ASP A 140 0.90 23.61 -7.82
C ASP A 140 -0.21 22.63 -7.43
N TYR A 141 -0.19 22.15 -6.19
CA TYR A 141 -1.22 21.28 -5.65
C TYR A 141 -1.59 21.64 -4.22
N GLN A 142 -2.77 21.17 -3.80
CA GLN A 142 -3.22 21.28 -2.41
C GLN A 142 -3.98 20.01 -2.01
N LEU A 143 -3.69 19.49 -0.82
CA LEU A 143 -4.52 18.46 -0.21
C LEU A 143 -5.76 19.10 0.42
N VAL A 144 -6.94 18.70 -0.05
CA VAL A 144 -8.22 19.18 0.47
C VAL A 144 -8.89 18.05 1.24
N THR A 145 -9.21 18.28 2.51
CA THR A 145 -9.94 17.31 3.33
C THR A 145 -11.43 17.30 2.92
N PRO A 146 -12.03 16.12 2.63
CA PRO A 146 -13.45 16.04 2.35
C PRO A 146 -14.29 16.59 3.52
N GLY A 147 -15.15 17.58 3.26
CA GLY A 147 -16.06 18.14 4.26
C GLY A 147 -15.53 19.35 5.07
N GLY A 148 -14.35 19.88 4.76
CA GLY A 148 -13.86 21.12 5.34
C GLY A 148 -14.70 22.34 4.92
N ILE A 149 -15.19 23.11 5.89
CA ILE A 149 -15.87 24.40 5.64
C ILE A 149 -14.84 25.33 4.98
N GLY A 150 -15.04 25.64 3.70
CA GLY A 150 -14.11 26.43 2.89
C GLY A 150 -13.54 25.71 1.67
N ALA A 151 -13.88 24.44 1.43
CA ALA A 151 -13.55 23.73 0.18
C ALA A 151 -14.38 24.23 -1.01
N ALA A 152 -14.26 25.51 -1.33
CA ALA A 152 -14.51 25.95 -2.69
C ALA A 152 -13.45 25.27 -3.56
N ALA A 153 -13.91 24.52 -4.56
CA ALA A 153 -13.08 24.09 -5.67
C ALA A 153 -12.24 25.31 -6.14
N PRO A 154 -10.89 25.29 -6.08
CA PRO A 154 -10.12 26.36 -6.70
C PRO A 154 -10.56 26.44 -8.16
N GLU A 155 -11.09 27.59 -8.58
CA GLU A 155 -11.45 27.83 -9.98
C GLU A 155 -10.27 27.38 -10.83
N ALA A 156 -10.52 26.48 -11.78
CA ALA A 156 -9.48 25.93 -12.64
C ALA A 156 -8.66 27.11 -13.17
N ALA A 157 -7.39 27.20 -12.76
CA ALA A 157 -6.46 28.20 -13.25
C ALA A 157 -6.25 27.94 -14.74
N GLY A 158 -7.17 28.48 -15.53
CA GLY A 158 -7.30 28.29 -16.96
C GLY A 158 -6.44 29.27 -17.71
N ASP A 159 -5.12 29.18 -17.55
CA ASP A 159 -4.17 29.87 -18.41
C ASP A 159 -3.51 28.85 -19.35
N GLY A 160 -4.26 28.39 -20.37
CA GLY A 160 -3.77 27.89 -21.67
C GLY A 160 -2.68 26.80 -21.75
N ASN A 161 -2.09 26.34 -20.65
CA ASN A 161 -0.82 25.59 -20.59
C ASN A 161 -1.00 24.28 -19.82
N GLY A 162 -1.96 23.44 -20.23
CA GLY A 162 -2.12 22.08 -19.73
C GLY A 162 -2.68 21.93 -18.30
N GLY A 163 -2.81 22.99 -17.51
CA GLY A 163 -3.31 22.95 -16.12
C GLY A 163 -4.70 22.32 -15.95
N ALA A 164 -5.57 22.45 -16.96
CA ALA A 164 -6.91 21.85 -16.93
C ALA A 164 -6.89 20.30 -16.89
N LEU A 165 -5.85 19.65 -17.43
CA LEU A 165 -5.71 18.19 -17.38
C LEU A 165 -5.46 17.68 -15.96
N TYR A 166 -4.92 18.53 -15.10
CA TYR A 166 -4.49 18.23 -13.73
C TYR A 166 -5.40 18.88 -12.68
N ALA A 167 -6.52 19.47 -13.10
CA ALA A 167 -7.51 20.01 -12.18
C ALA A 167 -8.28 18.87 -11.50
N PHE A 168 -8.54 19.01 -10.20
CA PHE A 168 -9.35 18.12 -9.34
C PHE A 168 -9.08 16.62 -9.45
N HIS A 169 -8.47 16.07 -8.40
CA HIS A 169 -8.23 14.64 -8.32
C HIS A 169 -9.04 14.00 -7.19
N SER A 170 -9.51 12.79 -7.46
CA SER A 170 -10.03 11.88 -6.46
C SER A 170 -8.88 11.10 -5.83
N LEU A 171 -9.01 10.82 -4.53
CA LEU A 171 -8.08 10.01 -3.76
C LEU A 171 -8.76 8.72 -3.32
N ARG A 172 -8.07 7.58 -3.45
CA ARG A 172 -8.47 6.34 -2.77
C ARG A 172 -7.27 5.44 -2.47
N LEU A 173 -7.50 4.46 -1.61
CA LEU A 173 -6.55 3.38 -1.37
C LEU A 173 -6.92 2.16 -2.24
N ALA A 174 -5.94 1.55 -2.90
CA ALA A 174 -6.11 0.30 -3.63
C ALA A 174 -6.05 -0.92 -2.69
N ASP A 175 -6.42 -2.10 -3.21
CA ASP A 175 -6.30 -3.36 -2.46
C ASP A 175 -4.85 -3.72 -2.14
N SER A 176 -3.92 -3.30 -3.00
CA SER A 176 -2.47 -3.35 -2.79
C SER A 176 -1.97 -2.36 -1.73
N ARG A 177 -2.87 -1.57 -1.12
CA ARG A 177 -2.55 -0.49 -0.16
C ARG A 177 -1.67 0.62 -0.75
N CYS A 178 -1.65 0.74 -2.07
CA CYS A 178 -1.14 1.93 -2.75
C CYS A 178 -2.19 3.04 -2.74
N TRP A 179 -1.73 4.28 -2.58
CA TRP A 179 -2.53 5.48 -2.74
C TRP A 179 -2.70 5.80 -4.22
N LEU A 180 -3.91 6.17 -4.59
CA LEU A 180 -4.30 6.52 -5.94
C LEU A 180 -4.86 7.92 -6.00
N VAL A 181 -4.26 8.77 -6.82
CA VAL A 181 -4.71 10.12 -7.11
C VAL A 181 -5.07 10.16 -8.60
N TYR A 182 -6.34 10.39 -8.94
CA TYR A 182 -6.78 10.24 -10.33
C TYR A 182 -7.91 11.20 -10.70
N ASN A 183 -8.00 11.50 -11.99
CA ASN A 183 -9.15 12.17 -12.61
C ASN A 183 -9.43 11.51 -13.98
N ASP A 184 -10.21 12.15 -14.84
CA ASP A 184 -10.55 11.60 -16.17
C ASP A 184 -9.35 11.46 -17.12
N ASN A 185 -8.29 12.25 -16.89
CA ASN A 185 -7.15 12.38 -17.80
C ASN A 185 -5.88 11.74 -17.28
N VAL A 186 -5.68 11.68 -15.96
CA VAL A 186 -4.44 11.22 -15.36
C VAL A 186 -4.66 10.31 -14.16
N THR A 187 -3.65 9.50 -13.85
CA THR A 187 -3.62 8.62 -12.70
C THR A 187 -2.20 8.63 -12.13
N LEU A 188 -2.10 8.92 -10.83
CA LEU A 188 -0.92 8.71 -10.04
C LEU A 188 -1.15 7.56 -9.05
N VAL A 189 -0.13 6.73 -8.91
CA VAL A 189 -0.13 5.61 -7.98
C VAL A 189 1.15 5.65 -7.15
N SER A 190 1.01 5.58 -5.83
CA SER A 190 2.17 5.47 -4.96
C SER A 190 2.77 4.08 -5.06
N CYS A 191 4.10 4.00 -5.01
CA CYS A 191 4.86 2.78 -5.27
C CYS A 191 6.00 2.59 -4.28
N GLY A 192 6.56 1.38 -4.24
CA GLY A 192 7.59 1.03 -3.27
C GLY A 192 8.88 1.87 -3.40
N PRO A 193 9.84 1.70 -2.47
CA PRO A 193 11.08 2.48 -2.39
C PRO A 193 11.91 2.49 -3.69
N ASP A 194 11.80 1.44 -4.52
CA ASP A 194 12.51 1.32 -5.80
C ASP A 194 11.62 1.60 -7.03
N PHE A 195 10.52 2.34 -6.84
CA PHE A 195 9.50 2.56 -7.86
C PHE A 195 8.85 1.26 -8.35
N GLU A 196 8.84 0.22 -7.51
CA GLU A 196 8.11 -1.02 -7.78
C GLU A 196 6.61 -0.74 -7.81
N LEU A 197 6.03 -0.74 -9.01
CA LEU A 197 4.61 -1.01 -9.20
C LEU A 197 4.44 -2.51 -8.96
N GLY A 198 3.64 -2.90 -7.97
CA GLY A 198 3.19 -4.29 -7.85
C GLY A 198 2.35 -4.70 -9.08
N ASP A 199 1.57 -5.77 -8.95
CA ASP A 199 0.54 -6.08 -9.96
C ASP A 199 -0.52 -4.98 -9.92
N TYR A 200 -0.33 -3.94 -10.73
CA TYR A 200 -1.22 -2.80 -10.87
C TYR A 200 -1.76 -2.75 -12.29
N ASP A 201 -3.03 -3.09 -12.42
CA ASP A 201 -3.75 -3.31 -13.68
C ASP A 201 -4.85 -2.26 -13.91
N GLU A 202 -4.81 -1.13 -13.20
CA GLU A 202 -5.83 -0.11 -13.35
C GLU A 202 -5.61 0.83 -14.54
N ARG A 203 -6.60 1.72 -14.75
CA ARG A 203 -6.72 2.63 -15.90
C ARG A 203 -5.44 3.44 -16.12
N GLY A 204 -4.93 3.42 -17.35
CA GLY A 204 -3.70 4.11 -17.76
C GLY A 204 -2.44 3.24 -17.65
N PHE A 205 -2.45 2.17 -16.85
CA PHE A 205 -1.30 1.29 -16.60
C PHE A 205 -1.42 -0.08 -17.31
N LEU A 206 -2.60 -0.38 -17.86
CA LEU A 206 -2.80 -1.50 -18.79
C LEU A 206 -1.98 -1.32 -20.07
N THR A 207 -1.28 -2.38 -20.48
CA THR A 207 -0.87 -2.52 -21.88
C THR A 207 -2.14 -2.91 -22.63
N TYR A 208 -2.55 -2.17 -23.67
CA TYR A 208 -3.67 -2.55 -24.55
C TYR A 208 -3.45 -3.99 -25.06
N MET A 209 -4.00 -4.97 -24.38
CA MET A 209 -4.08 -6.36 -24.80
C MET A 209 -5.50 -6.81 -24.42
N HIS A 210 -6.35 -6.90 -25.44
CA HIS A 210 -7.73 -7.42 -25.43
C HIS A 210 -8.87 -6.46 -25.00
N MET A 211 -9.24 -5.55 -25.92
CA MET A 211 -10.62 -5.05 -26.01
C MET A 211 -11.24 -5.29 -27.42
N HIS A 212 -10.87 -6.40 -28.06
CA HIS A 212 -11.63 -6.94 -29.19
C HIS A 212 -11.69 -8.46 -29.09
N GLN A 213 -12.78 -8.95 -28.48
CA GLN A 213 -13.48 -10.17 -28.89
C GLN A 213 -14.97 -9.86 -28.86
#